data_AF-A0A7J7L7L7-F1
#
_entry.id   AF-A0A7J7L7L7-F1
#
_cell.length_a   1.000
_cell.length_b   1.000
_cell.length_c   1.000
_cell.angle_alpha   90.00
_cell.angle_beta   90.00
_cell.angle_gamma   90.00
#
_symmetry.space_group_name_H-M   'P 1'
#
loop_
_entity.id
_entity.type
_entity.pdbx_description
1 polymer ?
#
loop_
_entity_poly.entity_id
_entity_poly.type
_entity_poly.pdbx_seq_one_letter_code
_entity_poly.pdbx_strand_id
1 'polypeptide(L)'
;MEKHRTEHAKNARGKLLYKCGILRYQLQECSVNFLVEEEDKFTVDSSLSDALHLLTTSDNRIGILLAEAQLLVQDEETIFGNDINGDDLGTTDNEIRKMLTYLFIDNAKLCKQVNFVIRCALKTTITSKNSEEETPSRKTVLNKFLGR
;
A
#
# COMPACT_ATOMS: atom_id res chain seq x y z
N MET A 1 23.07 -36.22 12.33
CA MET A 1 23.08 -34.78 12.65
C MET A 1 22.91 -33.93 11.39
N GLU A 2 23.75 -34.09 10.38
CA GLU A 2 23.75 -33.23 9.18
C GLU A 2 22.47 -33.31 8.32
N LYS A 3 21.94 -34.52 8.11
CA LYS A 3 20.70 -34.74 7.34
C LYS A 3 19.47 -34.05 7.96
N HIS A 4 19.34 -34.12 9.28
CA HIS A 4 18.24 -33.49 10.03
C HIS A 4 18.30 -31.96 9.97
N ARG A 5 19.51 -31.39 10.00
CA ARG A 5 19.74 -29.94 9.86
C ARG A 5 19.29 -29.43 8.49
N THR A 6 19.63 -30.16 7.41
CA THR A 6 19.20 -29.78 6.05
C THR A 6 17.69 -29.87 5.83
N GLU A 7 17.02 -30.81 6.49
CA GLU A 7 15.58 -31.00 6.39
C GLU A 7 14.81 -29.91 7.17
N HIS A 8 15.31 -29.53 8.35
CA HIS A 8 14.80 -28.37 9.08
C HIS A 8 14.94 -27.06 8.30
N ALA A 9 16.10 -26.79 7.70
CA ALA A 9 16.31 -25.59 6.89
C ALA A 9 15.38 -25.54 5.68
N LYS A 10 15.18 -26.68 4.98
CA LYS A 10 14.22 -26.77 3.87
C LYS A 10 12.78 -26.49 4.31
N ASN A 11 12.36 -27.04 5.45
CA ASN A 11 11.03 -26.80 6.00
C ASN A 11 10.83 -25.33 6.41
N ALA A 12 11.82 -24.71 7.06
CA ALA A 12 11.79 -23.30 7.43
C ALA A 12 11.67 -22.38 6.21
N ARG A 13 12.46 -22.64 5.16
CA ARG A 13 12.37 -21.92 3.87
C ARG A 13 11.01 -22.09 3.20
N GLY A 14 10.46 -23.31 3.20
CA GLY A 14 9.12 -23.57 2.68
C GLY A 14 8.03 -22.78 3.39
N LYS A 15 8.09 -22.71 4.73
CA LYS A 15 7.17 -21.89 5.53
C LYS A 15 7.32 -20.39 5.25
N LEU A 16 8.55 -19.89 5.12
CA LEU A 16 8.81 -18.50 4.78
C LEU A 16 8.21 -18.15 3.41
N LEU A 17 8.47 -18.96 2.38
CA LEU A 17 7.91 -18.77 1.04
C LEU A 17 6.39 -18.77 1.05
N TYR A 18 5.76 -19.66 1.82
CA TYR A 18 4.31 -19.69 1.96
C TYR A 18 3.77 -18.40 2.60
N LYS A 19 4.37 -17.94 3.70
CA LYS A 19 3.99 -16.68 4.35
C LYS A 19 4.18 -15.48 3.41
N CYS A 20 5.30 -15.41 2.67
CA CYS A 20 5.51 -14.37 1.66
C CYS A 20 4.49 -14.43 0.51
N GLY A 21 4.06 -15.63 0.11
CA GLY A 21 3.02 -15.82 -0.89
C GLY A 21 1.68 -15.24 -0.45
N ILE A 22 1.30 -15.47 0.81
CA ILE A 22 0.08 -14.89 1.41
C ILE A 22 0.17 -13.36 1.42
N LEU A 23 1.28 -12.80 1.93
CA LEU A 23 1.44 -11.34 1.98
C LEU A 23 1.35 -10.71 0.59
N ARG A 24 1.96 -11.34 -0.42
CA ARG A 24 1.88 -10.87 -1.81
C ARG A 24 0.45 -10.87 -2.32
N TYR A 25 -0.30 -11.94 -2.06
CA TYR A 25 -1.69 -12.07 -2.46
C TYR A 25 -2.57 -11.01 -1.78
N GLN A 26 -2.47 -10.87 -0.46
CA GLN A 26 -3.22 -9.87 0.30
C GLN A 26 -2.88 -8.44 -0.15
N LEU A 27 -1.60 -8.14 -0.46
CA LEU A 27 -1.20 -6.85 -0.99
C LEU A 27 -1.87 -6.55 -2.32
N GLN A 28 -1.93 -7.54 -3.21
CA GLN A 28 -2.59 -7.42 -4.50
C GLN A 28 -4.09 -7.13 -4.32
N GLU A 29 -4.77 -7.79 -3.37
CA GLU A 29 -6.18 -7.50 -3.07
C GLU A 29 -6.40 -6.13 -2.40
N CYS A 30 -5.37 -5.57 -1.77
CA CYS A 30 -5.42 -4.21 -1.23
C CYS A 30 -5.24 -3.15 -2.32
N SER A 31 -4.60 -3.49 -3.43
CA SER A 31 -4.36 -2.56 -4.53
C SER A 31 -5.67 -2.26 -5.27
N VAL A 32 -6.02 -0.99 -5.39
CA VAL A 32 -7.24 -0.57 -6.08
C VAL A 32 -6.91 -0.18 -7.52
N ASN A 33 -7.45 -0.92 -8.49
CA ASN A 33 -7.23 -0.67 -9.91
C ASN A 33 -8.23 0.35 -10.47
N PHE A 34 -8.00 1.64 -10.21
CA PHE A 34 -8.84 2.71 -10.76
C PHE A 34 -8.64 2.98 -12.26
N LEU A 35 -7.62 2.38 -12.89
CA LEU A 35 -7.16 2.75 -14.24
C LEU A 35 -7.56 1.77 -15.36
N VAL A 36 -8.18 0.63 -15.04
CA VAL A 36 -8.35 -0.47 -16.03
C VAL A 36 -9.80 -0.66 -16.51
N GLU A 37 -10.81 -0.22 -15.75
CA GLU A 37 -12.22 -0.53 -16.09
C GLU A 37 -13.09 0.69 -16.45
N GLU A 38 -12.62 1.93 -16.26
CA GLU A 38 -13.50 3.11 -16.27
C GLU A 38 -13.08 4.24 -17.23
N GLU A 39 -12.65 3.92 -18.44
CA GLU A 39 -12.58 4.96 -19.50
C GLU A 39 -13.99 5.44 -19.94
N ASP A 40 -15.08 4.73 -19.58
CA ASP A 40 -16.40 4.95 -20.20
C ASP A 40 -17.56 5.33 -19.26
N LYS A 41 -17.44 5.31 -17.90
CA LYS A 41 -18.63 5.43 -17.02
C LYS A 41 -18.51 6.08 -15.63
N PHE A 42 -17.59 7.02 -15.40
CA PHE A 42 -17.61 7.80 -14.14
C PHE A 42 -18.79 8.82 -14.12
N THR A 43 -20.01 8.39 -13.78
CA THR A 43 -21.12 9.31 -13.45
C THR A 43 -20.97 9.84 -12.03
N VAL A 44 -21.01 11.16 -11.88
CA VAL A 44 -19.98 11.93 -11.17
C VAL A 44 -20.07 11.99 -9.63
N ASP A 45 -21.20 11.68 -8.98
CA ASP A 45 -21.35 11.98 -7.53
C ASP A 45 -21.55 10.74 -6.63
N SER A 46 -22.27 9.70 -7.10
CA SER A 46 -22.40 8.43 -6.36
C SER A 46 -21.17 7.53 -6.49
N SER A 47 -20.58 7.40 -7.69
CA SER A 47 -19.37 6.60 -7.90
C SER A 47 -18.15 7.16 -7.17
N LEU A 48 -18.14 8.45 -6.88
CA LEU A 48 -17.04 9.14 -6.25
C LEU A 48 -16.97 8.88 -4.74
N SER A 49 -18.11 8.92 -4.06
CA SER A 49 -18.20 8.53 -2.65
C SER A 49 -17.78 7.07 -2.48
N ASP A 50 -18.23 6.20 -3.39
CA ASP A 50 -17.87 4.79 -3.41
C ASP A 50 -16.37 4.60 -3.66
N ALA A 51 -15.77 5.34 -4.60
CA ALA A 51 -14.32 5.33 -4.85
C ALA A 51 -13.50 5.78 -3.62
N LEU A 52 -13.94 6.83 -2.92
CA LEU A 52 -13.31 7.29 -1.68
C LEU A 52 -13.44 6.27 -0.55
N HIS A 53 -14.58 5.59 -0.47
CA HIS A 53 -14.80 4.50 0.48
C HIS A 53 -13.87 3.32 0.17
N LEU A 54 -13.76 2.89 -1.10
CA LEU A 54 -12.85 1.85 -1.53
C LEU A 54 -11.38 2.17 -1.22
N LEU A 55 -10.94 3.41 -1.46
CA LEU A 55 -9.60 3.88 -1.06
C LEU A 55 -9.39 3.80 0.46
N THR A 56 -10.42 4.10 1.25
CA THR A 56 -10.35 4.03 2.71
C THR A 56 -10.29 2.58 3.19
N THR A 57 -11.10 1.69 2.61
CA THR A 57 -11.04 0.26 2.88
C THR A 57 -9.68 -0.32 2.50
N SER A 58 -9.14 0.07 1.34
CA SER A 58 -7.79 -0.30 0.91
C SER A 58 -6.73 0.16 1.91
N ASP A 59 -6.71 1.44 2.29
CA ASP A 59 -5.75 1.97 3.27
C ASP A 59 -5.79 1.21 4.61
N ASN A 60 -6.98 0.85 5.08
CA ASN A 60 -7.15 0.08 6.31
C ASN A 60 -6.57 -1.33 6.18
N ARG A 61 -6.83 -2.01 5.05
CA ARG A 61 -6.29 -3.36 4.78
C ARG A 61 -4.77 -3.33 4.61
N ILE A 62 -4.22 -2.32 3.94
CA ILE A 62 -2.76 -2.09 3.84
C ILE A 62 -2.15 -1.90 5.23
N GLY A 63 -2.83 -1.19 6.14
CA GLY A 63 -2.39 -1.02 7.52
C GLY A 63 -2.27 -2.34 8.28
N ILE A 64 -3.25 -3.23 8.13
CA ILE A 64 -3.22 -4.59 8.72
C ILE A 64 -2.05 -5.39 8.13
N LEU A 65 -1.92 -5.39 6.80
CA LEU A 65 -0.86 -6.12 6.11
C LEU A 65 0.55 -5.66 6.52
N LEU A 66 0.73 -4.36 6.76
CA LEU A 66 2.00 -3.81 7.22
C LEU A 66 2.35 -4.31 8.63
N ALA A 67 1.36 -4.44 9.51
CA ALA A 67 1.55 -5.05 10.82
C ALA A 67 1.91 -6.55 10.72
N GLU A 68 1.23 -7.29 9.84
CA GLU A 68 1.54 -8.71 9.58
C GLU A 68 2.97 -8.88 9.04
N ALA A 69 3.39 -8.06 8.09
CA ALA A 69 4.75 -8.08 7.54
C ALA A 69 5.82 -7.74 8.60
N GLN A 70 5.53 -6.84 9.54
CA GLN A 70 6.41 -6.51 10.65
C GLN A 70 6.53 -7.65 11.66
N LEU A 71 5.43 -8.36 11.94
CA LEU A 71 5.45 -9.53 12.82
C LEU A 71 6.31 -10.67 12.25
N LEU A 72 6.40 -10.82 10.92
CA LEU A 72 7.28 -11.81 10.30
C LEU A 72 8.77 -11.65 10.66
N VAL A 73 9.21 -10.47 11.06
CA VAL A 73 10.58 -10.22 11.51
C VAL A 73 10.76 -10.62 12.98
N GLN A 74 9.73 -10.44 13.81
CA GLN A 74 9.80 -10.70 15.26
C GLN A 74 9.59 -12.17 15.64
N ASP A 75 8.79 -12.91 14.86
CA ASP A 75 8.36 -14.30 15.16
C ASP A 75 9.53 -15.31 15.28
N GLU A 76 10.74 -14.97 14.81
CA GLU A 76 11.93 -15.85 14.87
C GLU A 76 13.14 -15.30 15.65
N GLU A 77 13.19 -14.00 15.96
CA GLU A 77 14.21 -13.48 16.90
C GLU A 77 14.09 -14.12 18.28
N THR A 78 12.89 -14.61 18.63
CA THR A 78 12.60 -15.28 19.91
C THR A 78 12.95 -16.77 19.92
N ILE A 79 13.07 -17.42 18.75
CA ILE A 79 13.31 -18.88 18.65
C ILE A 79 14.81 -19.21 18.50
N PHE A 80 15.60 -18.30 17.92
CA PHE A 80 17.02 -18.54 17.61
C PHE A 80 18.01 -17.96 18.64
N GLY A 81 17.55 -17.52 19.80
CA GLY A 81 18.39 -16.97 20.85
C GLY A 81 19.43 -17.91 21.48
N ASN A 82 19.67 -19.11 20.97
CA ASN A 82 20.51 -20.08 21.70
C ASN A 82 21.36 -21.08 20.89
N ASP A 83 21.67 -20.86 19.61
CA ASP A 83 22.68 -21.69 18.94
C ASP A 83 23.80 -20.85 18.32
N ILE A 84 24.76 -20.52 19.20
CA ILE A 84 26.08 -19.99 18.86
C ILE A 84 26.87 -21.14 18.21
N ASN A 85 26.58 -21.47 16.95
CA ASN A 85 27.46 -22.31 16.13
C ASN A 85 27.36 -21.90 14.66
N GLY A 86 28.39 -21.20 14.20
CA GLY A 86 28.51 -20.55 12.90
C GLY A 86 28.12 -21.43 11.73
N ASP A 87 27.00 -21.07 11.11
CA ASP A 87 26.56 -21.58 9.82
C ASP A 87 26.09 -20.39 8.99
N ASP A 88 26.89 -20.07 7.99
CA ASP A 88 26.70 -19.01 6.99
C ASP A 88 25.32 -19.09 6.31
N LEU A 89 24.71 -20.28 6.32
CA LEU A 89 23.36 -20.54 5.81
C LEU A 89 22.25 -19.88 6.66
N GLY A 90 22.43 -19.84 7.99
CA GLY A 90 21.46 -19.26 8.93
C GLY A 90 21.46 -17.73 8.92
N THR A 91 22.64 -17.12 8.71
CA THR A 91 22.78 -15.68 8.53
C THR A 91 22.16 -15.22 7.21
N THR A 92 22.44 -15.95 6.12
CA THR A 92 21.88 -15.64 4.79
C THR A 92 20.34 -15.73 4.78
N ASP A 93 19.75 -16.76 5.39
CA ASP A 93 18.28 -16.90 5.43
C ASP A 93 17.60 -15.77 6.22
N ASN A 94 18.22 -15.30 7.30
CA ASN A 94 17.71 -14.18 8.08
C ASN A 94 17.80 -12.85 7.30
N GLU A 95 18.90 -12.64 6.57
CA GLU A 95 19.07 -11.46 5.70
C GLU A 95 18.03 -11.43 4.57
N ILE A 96 17.81 -12.56 3.90
CA ILE A 96 16.78 -12.70 2.86
C ILE A 96 15.40 -12.38 3.43
N ARG A 97 15.08 -12.90 4.63
CA ARG A 97 13.81 -12.61 5.30
C ARG A 97 13.63 -11.12 5.57
N LYS A 98 14.66 -10.46 6.14
CA LYS A 98 14.64 -9.01 6.39
C LYS A 98 14.43 -8.23 5.11
N MET A 99 15.16 -8.57 4.04
CA MET A 99 15.02 -7.93 2.74
C MET A 99 13.61 -8.08 2.17
N LEU A 100 13.02 -9.28 2.24
CA LEU A 100 11.64 -9.53 1.80
C LEU A 100 10.64 -8.71 2.60
N THR A 101 10.77 -8.65 3.93
CA THR A 101 9.89 -7.82 4.75
C THR A 101 10.00 -6.34 4.39
N TYR A 102 11.21 -5.81 4.25
CA TYR A 102 11.39 -4.40 3.86
C TYR A 102 10.74 -4.11 2.50
N LEU A 103 10.88 -5.02 1.53
CA LEU A 103 10.24 -4.88 0.23
C LEU A 103 8.70 -4.85 0.33
N PHE A 104 8.09 -5.71 1.16
CA PHE A 104 6.65 -5.66 1.40
C PHE A 104 6.20 -4.37 2.09
N ILE A 105 6.96 -3.91 3.09
CA ILE A 105 6.69 -2.65 3.80
C ILE A 105 6.74 -1.47 2.83
N ASP A 106 7.77 -1.39 2.00
CA ASP A 106 7.92 -0.27 1.07
C ASP A 106 6.87 -0.31 -0.04
N ASN A 107 6.49 -1.49 -0.52
CA ASN A 107 5.39 -1.64 -1.46
C ASN A 107 4.05 -1.21 -0.84
N ALA A 108 3.75 -1.64 0.39
CA ALA A 108 2.57 -1.20 1.14
C ALA A 108 2.52 0.34 1.30
N LYS A 109 3.67 0.97 1.61
CA LYS A 109 3.77 2.44 1.67
C LYS A 109 3.51 3.09 0.31
N LEU A 110 4.07 2.54 -0.77
CA LEU A 110 3.85 3.04 -2.13
C LEU A 110 2.38 2.96 -2.52
N CYS A 111 1.71 1.83 -2.26
CA CYS A 111 0.26 1.71 -2.49
C CYS A 111 -0.52 2.79 -1.71
N LYS A 112 -0.16 3.05 -0.46
CA LYS A 112 -0.79 4.10 0.35
C LYS A 112 -0.53 5.51 -0.20
N GLN A 113 0.66 5.78 -0.72
CA GLN A 113 0.98 7.06 -1.38
C GLN A 113 0.17 7.24 -2.66
N VAL A 114 0.04 6.19 -3.48
CA VAL A 114 -0.81 6.20 -4.68
C VAL A 114 -2.26 6.46 -4.31
N ASN A 115 -2.80 5.76 -3.31
CA ASN A 115 -4.15 5.99 -2.81
C ASN A 115 -4.37 7.45 -2.35
N PHE A 116 -3.37 8.04 -1.69
CA PHE A 116 -3.41 9.44 -1.29
C PHE A 116 -3.47 10.39 -2.49
N VAL A 117 -2.64 10.17 -3.52
CA VAL A 117 -2.63 10.98 -4.74
C VAL A 117 -3.96 10.89 -5.47
N ILE A 118 -4.53 9.68 -5.61
CA ILE A 118 -5.85 9.48 -6.23
C ILE A 118 -6.92 10.22 -5.43
N ARG A 119 -6.92 10.08 -4.09
CA ARG A 119 -7.86 10.79 -3.21
C ARG A 119 -7.76 12.31 -3.36
N CYS A 120 -6.55 12.85 -3.46
CA CYS A 120 -6.34 14.27 -3.72
C CYS A 120 -6.92 14.68 -5.07
N ALA A 121 -6.59 13.98 -6.16
CA ALA A 121 -7.13 14.26 -7.48
C ALA A 121 -8.67 14.24 -7.50
N LEU A 122 -9.28 13.21 -6.91
CA LEU A 122 -10.73 13.07 -6.79
C LEU A 122 -11.38 14.23 -6.03
N LYS A 123 -10.78 14.69 -4.92
CA LYS A 123 -11.30 15.84 -4.14
C LYS A 123 -11.18 17.17 -4.88
N THR A 124 -10.14 17.35 -5.70
CA THR A 124 -9.98 18.57 -6.49
C THR A 124 -11.08 18.69 -7.54
N THR A 125 -11.48 17.57 -8.16
CA THR A 125 -12.62 17.51 -9.08
C THR A 125 -13.94 17.95 -8.41
N ILE A 126 -14.19 17.54 -7.16
CA ILE A 126 -15.36 17.96 -6.37
C ILE A 126 -15.37 19.47 -6.16
N THR A 127 -14.22 20.01 -5.75
CA THR A 127 -14.11 21.44 -5.39
C THR A 127 -14.28 22.33 -6.62
N SER A 128 -13.77 21.89 -7.78
CA SER A 128 -14.00 22.57 -9.06
C SER A 128 -15.48 22.57 -9.45
N LYS A 129 -16.15 21.41 -9.38
CA LYS A 129 -17.56 21.27 -9.78
C LYS A 129 -18.53 22.04 -8.87
N ASN A 130 -18.29 22.04 -7.55
CA ASN A 130 -19.08 22.82 -6.60
C ASN A 130 -18.84 24.34 -6.72
N SER A 131 -17.73 24.76 -7.33
CA SER A 131 -17.44 26.18 -7.61
C SER A 131 -18.09 26.69 -8.91
N GLU A 132 -18.62 25.79 -9.74
CA GLU A 132 -19.37 26.17 -10.96
C GLU A 132 -20.86 26.43 -10.70
N GLU A 133 -21.40 26.03 -9.53
CA GLU A 133 -22.79 26.35 -9.12
C GLU A 133 -22.92 27.66 -8.31
N GLU A 134 -21.81 28.25 -7.84
CA GLU A 134 -21.83 29.62 -7.32
C GLU A 134 -21.23 30.58 -8.34
N THR A 135 -22.07 31.09 -9.24
CA THR A 135 -21.82 32.40 -9.85
C THR A 135 -22.29 33.52 -8.92
N PRO A 136 -21.42 34.17 -8.11
CA PRO A 136 -21.63 35.56 -7.80
C PRO A 136 -21.06 36.36 -8.96
N SER A 137 -21.95 36.84 -9.83
CA SER A 137 -21.68 37.85 -10.84
C SER A 137 -20.82 38.98 -10.25
N ARG A 138 -19.51 38.95 -10.46
CA ARG A 138 -18.61 40.05 -10.06
C ARG A 138 -18.11 40.75 -11.30
N LYS A 139 -18.98 41.68 -11.71
CA LYS A 139 -18.72 42.84 -12.54
C LYS A 139 -17.25 43.30 -12.45
N THR A 140 -16.58 43.18 -13.58
CA THR A 140 -15.57 44.08 -14.16
C THR A 140 -14.93 45.10 -13.21
N VAL A 141 -13.69 44.83 -12.78
CA VAL A 141 -12.79 45.85 -12.18
C VAL A 141 -11.94 46.57 -13.24
N LEU A 142 -12.19 46.30 -14.54
CA LEU A 142 -11.48 46.96 -15.65
C LEU A 142 -12.02 48.34 -16.07
N ASN A 143 -13.10 48.86 -15.46
CA ASN A 143 -13.63 50.20 -15.77
C ASN A 143 -13.12 51.33 -14.87
N LYS A 144 -12.10 51.08 -14.02
CA LYS A 144 -11.54 52.11 -13.12
C LYS A 144 -10.20 52.69 -13.59
N PHE A 145 -9.66 52.19 -14.72
CA PHE A 145 -8.34 52.61 -15.23
C PHE A 145 -8.37 53.24 -16.63
N LEU A 146 -9.53 53.35 -17.26
CA LEU A 146 -9.70 54.12 -18.50
C LEU A 146 -10.32 55.48 -18.18
N GLY A 147 -9.52 56.32 -17.53
CA GLY A 147 -9.72 57.75 -17.48
C GLY A 147 -8.81 58.45 -18.48
N ARG A 148 -9.33 58.70 -19.69
CA ARG A 148 -9.21 59.98 -20.42
C ARG A 148 -10.07 59.95 -21.67
#